data_AF-A0A7X8RWT2-F1
#
_entry.id   AF-A0A7X8RWT2-F1
#
_cell.length_a   1.000
_cell.length_b   1.000
_cell.length_c   1.000
_cell.angle_alpha   90.00
_cell.angle_beta   90.00
_cell.angle_gamma   90.00
#
_symmetry.space_group_name_H-M   'P 1'
#
loop_
_entity.id
_entity.type
_entity.pdbx_description
1 polymer ?
#
loop_
_entity_poly.entity_id
_entity_poly.type
_entity_poly.pdbx_seq_one_letter_code
_entity_poly.pdbx_strand_id
1 'polypeptide(L)'
;MRVAVLSLIETSHPAQAAGVPATVPAGLRGYLPIGGRSLLRHQIGLALSLGAKRVVVMAEGISGELVALQHVVEAGGAQFHVVATARALVPLLAPEDDVIVVGDGLIAMPDVFRDLIEAGPCVLTLPAENALPLGFERIDINHAFAGAMRFQGRIAAGLADLPPEWNAQSALLRLAVQARLPLRGVSAAMLGDGRWTMVRSEQEAHTAERQWLRLHTASGGSAEGSPGVLLAMAFVRRFGPAMLHAGTRPALIGLAAGILGLLGLGLGWLGNAATGFLLIGLSWLVERVASLMGQVERDSLLASGLERRTVALFHLLVDAGLIALAAWRSELPYTSAIPFGLNWFAPILLIGGARLVRLALPRFPRSAWLEDRLAFGLVLAIASITLPFDAAIGVAVLTLLGTCLLLLQFGTTPATDRSPNPQLTSRP
;
A
#
# COMPACT_ATOMS: atom_id res chain seq x y z
N MET A 1 2.54 -17.95 24.41
CA MET A 1 3.19 -16.92 23.56
C MET A 1 2.64 -17.05 22.13
N ARG A 2 2.71 -16.04 21.27
CA ARG A 2 2.20 -16.19 19.88
C ARG A 2 3.27 -16.74 18.95
N VAL A 3 2.96 -17.84 18.26
CA VAL A 3 3.88 -18.55 17.36
C VAL A 3 3.25 -18.66 15.98
N ALA A 4 3.98 -18.26 14.94
CA ALA A 4 3.56 -18.44 13.55
C ALA A 4 4.24 -19.66 12.94
N VAL A 5 3.46 -20.52 12.26
CA VAL A 5 3.95 -21.64 11.46
C VAL A 5 3.65 -21.33 10.00
N LEU A 6 4.71 -21.27 9.20
CA LEU A 6 4.66 -20.98 7.76
C LEU A 6 5.20 -22.17 6.98
N SER A 7 4.88 -22.26 5.68
CA SER A 7 5.38 -23.33 4.83
C SER A 7 6.13 -22.82 3.61
N LEU A 8 7.23 -23.49 3.31
CA LEU A 8 8.08 -23.35 2.15
C LEU A 8 8.54 -24.75 1.73
N ILE A 9 7.57 -25.58 1.36
CA ILE A 9 7.82 -26.95 0.89
C ILE A 9 7.22 -27.11 -0.50
N GLU A 10 6.17 -26.36 -0.80
CA GLU A 10 5.40 -26.67 -1.98
C GLU A 10 6.04 -26.05 -3.23
N THR A 11 6.12 -26.85 -4.29
CA THR A 11 6.69 -26.40 -5.56
C THR A 11 5.69 -25.56 -6.34
N SER A 12 6.20 -24.54 -7.02
CA SER A 12 5.41 -23.71 -7.93
C SER A 12 5.12 -24.53 -9.17
N HIS A 13 3.84 -24.67 -9.53
CA HIS A 13 3.52 -25.40 -10.74
C HIS A 13 4.13 -24.68 -11.94
N PRO A 14 4.85 -25.39 -12.84
CA PRO A 14 5.21 -24.80 -14.12
C PRO A 14 3.92 -24.38 -14.79
N ALA A 15 3.87 -23.16 -15.33
CA ALA A 15 2.72 -22.71 -16.09
C ALA A 15 2.48 -23.75 -17.19
N GLN A 16 1.38 -24.51 -17.11
CA GLN A 16 0.92 -25.34 -18.22
C GLN A 16 0.36 -24.40 -19.29
N ALA A 17 1.23 -23.59 -19.88
CA ALA A 17 0.99 -23.03 -21.19
C ALA A 17 1.09 -24.21 -22.17
N ALA A 18 0.01 -24.47 -22.89
CA ALA A 18 -0.05 -25.52 -23.90
C ALA A 18 1.18 -25.44 -24.82
N GLY A 19 2.10 -26.40 -24.71
CA GLY A 19 3.28 -26.53 -25.58
C GLY A 19 4.65 -26.18 -25.00
N VAL A 20 4.78 -25.83 -23.71
CA VAL A 20 6.11 -25.64 -23.10
C VAL A 20 6.60 -26.96 -22.47
N PRO A 21 7.77 -27.50 -22.86
CA PRO A 21 8.31 -28.71 -22.23
C PRO A 21 8.60 -28.49 -20.74
N ALA A 22 8.47 -29.55 -19.94
CA ALA A 22 8.63 -29.58 -18.49
C ALA A 22 10.09 -29.38 -18.01
N THR A 23 10.81 -28.41 -18.58
CA THR A 23 12.25 -28.17 -18.38
C THR A 23 12.55 -26.92 -17.55
N VAL A 24 11.56 -26.13 -17.15
CA VAL A 24 11.77 -25.06 -16.16
C VAL A 24 11.69 -25.70 -14.77
N PRO A 25 12.77 -25.67 -13.95
CA PRO A 25 12.70 -26.18 -12.59
C PRO A 25 11.59 -25.46 -11.83
N ALA A 26 10.67 -26.23 -11.25
CA ALA A 26 9.67 -25.68 -10.36
C ALA A 26 10.37 -25.08 -9.14
N GLY A 27 10.32 -23.75 -8.99
CA GLY A 27 10.79 -23.07 -7.79
C GLY A 27 9.90 -23.38 -6.59
N LEU A 28 10.26 -22.92 -5.39
CA LEU A 28 9.38 -23.03 -4.21
C LEU A 28 8.34 -21.90 -4.23
N ARG A 29 7.08 -22.21 -3.91
CA ARG A 29 5.96 -21.25 -3.95
C ARG A 29 6.19 -20.05 -3.04
N GLY A 30 6.70 -20.27 -1.84
CA GLY A 30 7.07 -19.19 -0.92
C GLY A 30 8.14 -18.23 -1.44
N TYR A 31 8.89 -18.58 -2.50
CA TYR A 31 9.88 -17.68 -3.13
C TYR A 31 9.35 -16.90 -4.33
N LEU A 32 8.11 -17.15 -4.77
CA LEU A 32 7.52 -16.39 -5.86
C LEU A 32 7.49 -14.89 -5.52
N PRO A 33 7.98 -14.02 -6.43
CA PRO A 33 8.12 -12.61 -6.13
C PRO A 33 6.79 -11.88 -6.33
N ILE A 34 6.40 -11.09 -5.33
CA ILE A 34 5.22 -10.22 -5.33
C ILE A 34 5.63 -8.88 -4.75
N GLY A 35 5.50 -7.80 -5.52
CA GLY A 35 5.92 -6.47 -5.08
C GLY A 35 7.43 -6.39 -4.80
N GLY A 36 8.25 -7.11 -5.57
CA GLY A 36 9.71 -7.15 -5.39
C GLY A 36 10.20 -7.92 -4.15
N ARG A 37 9.32 -8.66 -3.46
CA ARG A 37 9.65 -9.47 -2.28
C ARG A 37 9.05 -10.86 -2.42
N SER A 38 9.66 -11.86 -1.79
CA SER A 38 9.14 -13.23 -1.82
C SER A 38 7.78 -13.33 -1.12
N LEU A 39 6.93 -14.25 -1.56
CA LEU A 39 5.63 -14.51 -0.93
C LEU A 39 5.77 -14.83 0.56
N LEU A 40 6.77 -15.63 0.94
CA LEU A 40 7.08 -15.95 2.32
C LEU A 40 7.42 -14.69 3.15
N ARG A 41 8.06 -13.67 2.55
CA ARG A 41 8.32 -12.38 3.23
C ARG A 41 7.03 -11.66 3.60
N HIS A 42 6.02 -11.69 2.73
CA HIS A 42 4.69 -11.10 3.00
C HIS A 42 3.99 -11.85 4.14
N GLN A 43 4.03 -13.19 4.13
CA GLN A 43 3.45 -14.02 5.19
C GLN A 43 4.14 -13.81 6.55
N ILE A 44 5.46 -13.66 6.55
CA ILE A 44 6.23 -13.23 7.73
C ILE A 44 5.75 -11.86 8.22
N GLY A 45 5.51 -10.91 7.30
CA GLY A 45 4.91 -9.62 7.62
C GLY A 45 3.60 -9.78 8.38
N LEU A 46 2.65 -10.56 7.85
CA LEU A 46 1.37 -10.85 8.50
C LEU A 46 1.57 -11.40 9.92
N ALA A 47 2.45 -12.39 10.08
CA ALA A 47 2.76 -12.99 11.38
C ALA A 47 3.32 -11.97 12.39
N LEU A 48 4.31 -11.17 11.99
CA LEU A 48 4.91 -10.15 12.85
C LEU A 48 3.91 -9.05 13.22
N SER A 49 3.01 -8.69 12.30
CA SER A 49 1.96 -7.70 12.55
C SER A 49 0.93 -8.16 13.59
N LEU A 50 0.77 -9.46 13.73
CA LEU A 50 0.01 -10.09 14.80
C LEU A 50 0.85 -10.27 16.06
N GLY A 51 2.07 -9.75 16.13
CA GLY A 51 2.91 -9.84 17.32
C GLY A 51 3.43 -11.25 17.60
N ALA A 52 3.58 -12.10 16.57
CA ALA A 52 4.27 -13.38 16.70
C ALA A 52 5.68 -13.16 17.27
N LYS A 53 6.03 -13.91 18.32
CA LYS A 53 7.35 -13.87 18.98
C LYS A 53 8.28 -14.99 18.51
N ARG A 54 7.71 -15.96 17.80
CA ARG A 54 8.44 -17.04 17.14
C ARG A 54 7.80 -17.28 15.78
N VAL A 55 8.62 -17.40 14.75
CA VAL A 55 8.24 -17.79 13.41
C VAL A 55 8.98 -19.08 13.10
N VAL A 56 8.23 -20.14 12.79
CA VAL A 56 8.75 -21.44 12.39
C VAL A 56 8.38 -21.68 10.93
N VAL A 57 9.38 -21.86 10.08
CA VAL A 57 9.20 -22.12 8.65
C VAL A 57 9.46 -23.60 8.39
N MET A 58 8.47 -24.25 7.80
CA MET A 58 8.63 -25.60 7.25
C MET A 58 9.42 -25.53 5.95
N ALA A 59 10.63 -26.09 5.90
CA ALA A 59 11.45 -26.14 4.69
C ALA A 59 12.42 -27.33 4.74
N GLU A 60 12.77 -27.89 3.58
CA GLU A 60 13.69 -29.04 3.48
C GLU A 60 15.11 -28.72 3.98
N GLY A 61 15.52 -27.45 3.90
CA GLY A 61 16.82 -26.99 4.36
C GLY A 61 16.93 -25.47 4.43
N ILE A 62 18.04 -24.99 4.99
CA ILE A 62 18.35 -23.56 5.08
C ILE A 62 18.94 -23.10 3.75
N SER A 63 18.34 -22.06 3.17
CA SER A 63 18.83 -21.38 1.97
C SER A 63 19.37 -19.99 2.32
N GLY A 64 20.11 -19.36 1.40
CA GLY A 64 20.51 -17.95 1.56
C GLY A 64 19.32 -17.00 1.71
N GLU A 65 18.20 -17.29 1.03
CA GLU A 65 16.96 -16.52 1.17
C GLU A 65 16.33 -16.66 2.56
N LEU A 66 16.32 -17.87 3.13
CA LEU A 66 15.85 -18.10 4.50
C LEU A 66 16.72 -17.38 5.53
N VAL A 67 18.04 -17.30 5.32
CA VAL A 67 18.94 -16.51 6.18
C VAL A 67 18.60 -15.01 6.10
N ALA A 68 18.29 -14.49 4.92
CA ALA A 68 17.83 -13.10 4.78
C ALA A 68 16.49 -12.87 5.49
N LEU A 69 15.56 -13.84 5.43
CA LEU A 69 14.28 -13.79 6.14
C LEU A 69 14.43 -13.95 7.66
N GLN A 70 15.43 -14.69 8.13
CA GLN A 70 15.78 -14.77 9.55
C GLN A 70 16.10 -13.38 10.10
N HIS A 71 17.00 -12.63 9.45
CA HIS A 71 17.36 -11.28 9.90
C HIS A 71 16.16 -10.33 9.92
N VAL A 72 15.22 -10.49 8.98
CA VAL A 72 13.96 -9.76 8.99
C VAL A 72 13.12 -10.07 10.23
N VAL A 73 12.97 -11.35 10.58
CA VAL A 73 12.17 -11.80 11.73
C VAL A 73 12.81 -11.32 13.04
N GLU A 74 14.13 -11.43 13.14
CA GLU A 74 14.91 -10.99 14.31
C GLU A 74 14.87 -9.47 14.47
N ALA A 75 14.96 -8.71 13.38
CA ALA A 75 14.77 -7.26 13.40
C ALA A 75 13.35 -6.87 13.85
N GLY A 76 12.36 -7.73 13.59
CA GLY A 76 10.99 -7.62 14.12
C GLY A 76 10.85 -8.04 15.60
N GLY A 77 11.93 -8.46 16.26
CA GLY A 77 11.95 -8.86 17.66
C GLY A 77 11.36 -10.25 17.91
N ALA A 78 11.41 -11.15 16.92
CA ALA A 78 10.94 -12.53 17.01
C ALA A 78 12.06 -13.54 16.75
N GLN A 79 11.90 -14.76 17.26
CA GLN A 79 12.80 -15.89 17.00
C GLN A 79 12.45 -16.55 15.66
N PHE A 80 13.47 -17.01 14.93
CA PHE A 80 13.29 -17.72 13.67
C PHE A 80 13.77 -19.17 13.79
N HIS A 81 12.97 -20.12 13.32
CA HIS A 81 13.33 -21.53 13.24
C HIS A 81 12.97 -22.09 11.88
N VAL A 82 13.79 -23.01 11.38
CA VAL A 82 13.50 -23.81 10.19
C VAL A 82 13.42 -25.26 10.61
N VAL A 83 12.38 -25.96 10.18
CA VAL A 83 12.21 -27.40 10.44
C VAL A 83 11.76 -28.13 9.18
N ALA A 84 12.23 -29.36 9.00
CA ALA A 84 11.95 -30.15 7.80
C ALA A 84 10.72 -31.07 7.92
N THR A 85 10.28 -31.41 9.14
CA THR A 85 9.21 -32.39 9.37
C THR A 85 8.16 -31.85 10.32
N ALA A 86 6.90 -32.28 10.15
CA ALA A 86 5.80 -31.83 11.00
C ALA A 86 6.06 -32.15 12.48
N ARG A 87 6.67 -33.31 12.76
CA ARG A 87 7.03 -33.73 14.13
C ARG A 87 8.06 -32.80 14.80
N ALA A 88 8.95 -32.19 14.02
CA ALA A 88 9.93 -31.24 14.55
C ALA A 88 9.29 -29.91 15.00
N LEU A 89 8.03 -29.63 14.65
CA LEU A 89 7.29 -28.49 15.20
C LEU A 89 6.91 -28.67 16.67
N VAL A 90 6.64 -29.91 17.11
CA VAL A 90 6.11 -30.21 18.45
C VAL A 90 6.93 -29.55 19.58
N PRO A 91 8.28 -29.68 19.65
CA PRO A 91 9.05 -29.04 20.72
C PRO A 91 9.09 -27.51 20.65
N LEU A 92 8.72 -26.91 19.51
CA LEU A 92 8.71 -25.45 19.31
C LEU A 92 7.37 -24.80 19.67
N LEU A 93 6.35 -25.61 19.93
CA LEU A 93 4.97 -25.18 20.22
C LEU A 93 4.56 -25.65 21.61
N ALA A 94 4.61 -24.75 22.58
CA ALA A 94 4.18 -25.06 23.94
C ALA A 94 2.63 -25.20 23.99
N PRO A 95 2.06 -26.02 24.89
CA PRO A 95 0.62 -26.23 24.98
C PRO A 95 -0.25 -24.96 25.12
N GLU A 96 0.33 -23.90 25.70
CA GLU A 96 -0.29 -22.60 25.98
C GLU A 96 0.02 -21.54 24.91
N ASP A 97 0.79 -21.91 23.88
CA ASP A 97 1.06 -21.02 22.76
C ASP A 97 -0.21 -20.75 21.94
N ASP A 98 -0.30 -19.52 21.44
CA ASP A 98 -1.30 -19.07 20.47
C ASP A 98 -0.70 -19.25 19.08
N VAL A 99 -1.04 -20.35 18.43
CA VAL A 99 -0.44 -20.79 17.17
C VAL A 99 -1.26 -20.24 16.01
N ILE A 100 -0.59 -19.57 15.08
CA ILE A 100 -1.14 -19.10 13.82
C ILE A 100 -0.46 -19.88 12.71
N VAL A 101 -1.23 -20.51 11.84
CA VAL A 101 -0.71 -21.23 10.68
C VAL A 101 -1.12 -20.46 9.44
N VAL A 102 -0.15 -20.17 8.58
CA VAL A 102 -0.37 -19.57 7.26
C VAL A 102 0.16 -20.55 6.22
N GLY A 103 -0.71 -20.93 5.30
CA GLY A 103 -0.37 -21.90 4.29
C GLY A 103 0.53 -21.34 3.21
N ASP A 104 1.34 -22.19 2.60
CA ASP A 104 2.22 -21.80 1.48
C ASP A 104 1.36 -21.12 0.40
N GLY A 105 1.89 -20.09 -0.26
CA GLY A 105 1.19 -19.40 -1.35
C GLY A 105 0.04 -18.46 -0.97
N LEU A 106 -0.38 -18.36 0.30
CA LEU A 106 -1.43 -17.41 0.69
C LEU A 106 -0.91 -15.96 0.70
N ILE A 107 -1.59 -15.08 -0.02
CA ILE A 107 -1.49 -13.62 0.10
C ILE A 107 -2.84 -13.06 0.55
N ALA A 108 -2.79 -12.19 1.55
CA ALA A 108 -3.97 -11.53 2.10
C ALA A 108 -3.66 -10.08 2.45
N MET A 109 -4.68 -9.22 2.38
CA MET A 109 -4.58 -7.86 2.89
C MET A 109 -4.36 -7.87 4.42
N PRO A 110 -3.36 -7.13 4.96
CA PRO A 110 -3.02 -7.20 6.38
C PRO A 110 -4.18 -6.91 7.34
N ASP A 111 -4.99 -5.88 7.04
CA ASP A 111 -6.13 -5.50 7.88
C ASP A 111 -7.19 -6.60 7.90
N VAL A 112 -7.53 -7.14 6.72
CA VAL A 112 -8.50 -8.23 6.58
C VAL A 112 -8.01 -9.50 7.30
N PHE A 113 -6.73 -9.85 7.12
CA PHE A 113 -6.14 -11.01 7.78
C PHE A 113 -6.16 -10.86 9.30
N ARG A 114 -5.80 -9.67 9.80
CA ARG A 114 -5.83 -9.35 11.23
C ARG A 114 -7.22 -9.50 11.82
N ASP A 115 -8.23 -8.87 11.21
CA ASP A 115 -9.61 -8.90 11.71
C ASP A 115 -10.14 -10.33 11.80
N LEU A 116 -9.85 -11.15 10.78
CA LEU A 116 -10.26 -12.55 10.74
C LEU A 116 -9.54 -13.42 11.77
N ILE A 117 -8.25 -13.20 12.04
CA ILE A 117 -7.46 -14.03 12.97
C ILE A 117 -7.62 -13.57 14.43
N GLU A 118 -7.76 -12.27 14.68
CA GLU A 118 -7.89 -11.74 16.05
C GLU A 118 -9.27 -11.97 16.67
N ALA A 119 -10.28 -12.25 15.88
CA ALA A 119 -11.62 -12.64 16.35
C ALA A 119 -11.65 -13.96 17.18
N GLY A 120 -10.52 -14.66 17.31
CA GLY A 120 -10.34 -15.82 18.18
C GLY A 120 -10.01 -17.10 17.42
N PRO A 121 -9.75 -18.23 18.13
CA PRO A 121 -9.38 -19.50 17.53
C PRO A 121 -10.37 -19.97 16.46
N CYS A 122 -9.86 -20.32 15.28
CA CYS A 122 -10.67 -20.72 14.15
C CYS A 122 -9.86 -21.43 13.06
N VAL A 123 -10.57 -22.09 12.16
CA VAL A 123 -10.10 -22.42 10.82
C VAL A 123 -10.78 -21.48 9.84
N LEU A 124 -10.01 -20.72 9.04
CA LEU A 124 -10.61 -19.88 8.01
C LEU A 124 -11.06 -20.75 6.83
N THR A 125 -12.27 -20.50 6.33
CA THR A 125 -12.89 -21.32 5.29
C THR A 125 -13.45 -20.48 4.15
N LEU A 126 -13.58 -21.11 2.99
CA LEU A 126 -14.27 -20.58 1.82
C LEU A 126 -15.27 -21.62 1.30
N PRO A 127 -16.32 -21.21 0.58
CA PRO A 127 -17.19 -22.16 -0.12
C PRO A 127 -16.36 -23.01 -1.09
N ALA A 128 -16.47 -24.34 -1.00
CA ALA A 128 -15.63 -25.28 -1.75
C ALA A 128 -15.75 -25.09 -3.27
N GLU A 129 -16.96 -24.82 -3.77
CA GLU A 129 -17.21 -24.59 -5.20
C GLU A 129 -16.35 -23.44 -5.77
N ASN A 130 -16.19 -22.36 -5.00
CA ASN A 130 -15.41 -21.19 -5.43
C ASN A 130 -13.91 -21.37 -5.18
N ALA A 131 -13.53 -22.09 -4.12
CA ALA A 131 -12.17 -22.12 -3.61
C ALA A 131 -11.30 -23.22 -4.25
N LEU A 132 -11.87 -24.38 -4.57
CA LEU A 132 -11.10 -25.50 -5.11
C LEU A 132 -10.50 -25.21 -6.49
N PRO A 133 -11.20 -24.55 -7.44
CA PRO A 133 -10.59 -24.14 -8.71
C PRO A 133 -9.40 -23.19 -8.52
N LEU A 134 -9.41 -22.41 -7.44
CA LEU A 134 -8.35 -21.48 -7.06
C LEU A 134 -7.21 -22.17 -6.29
N GLY A 135 -7.32 -23.48 -6.04
CA GLY A 135 -6.26 -24.29 -5.43
C GLY A 135 -6.23 -24.29 -3.91
N PHE A 136 -7.31 -23.87 -3.25
CA PHE A 136 -7.45 -24.08 -1.82
C PHE A 136 -7.70 -25.56 -1.49
N GLU A 137 -7.29 -26.00 -0.30
CA GLU A 137 -7.43 -27.39 0.14
C GLU A 137 -8.87 -27.68 0.58
N ARG A 138 -9.42 -28.85 0.21
CA ARG A 138 -10.78 -29.24 0.62
C ARG A 138 -10.81 -29.66 2.09
N ILE A 139 -11.80 -29.18 2.85
CA ILE A 139 -12.11 -29.68 4.20
C ILE A 139 -13.24 -30.71 4.12
N ASP A 140 -14.36 -30.33 3.52
CA ASP A 140 -15.55 -31.16 3.39
C ASP A 140 -16.27 -30.90 2.04
N ILE A 141 -17.54 -31.30 1.94
CA ILE A 141 -18.35 -31.10 0.73
C ILE A 141 -18.62 -29.62 0.43
N ASN A 142 -18.79 -28.80 1.47
CA ASN A 142 -19.19 -27.39 1.42
C ASN A 142 -18.02 -26.42 1.64
N HIS A 143 -16.97 -26.84 2.36
CA HIS A 143 -15.90 -25.96 2.80
C HIS A 143 -14.52 -26.37 2.26
N ALA A 144 -13.76 -25.35 1.90
CA ALA A 144 -12.32 -25.42 1.67
C ALA A 144 -11.57 -24.59 2.71
N PHE A 145 -10.34 -24.98 3.01
CA PHE A 145 -9.42 -24.25 3.87
C PHE A 145 -8.95 -22.98 3.18
N ALA A 146 -9.20 -21.82 3.79
CA ALA A 146 -8.84 -20.53 3.22
C ALA A 146 -7.34 -20.18 3.41
N GLY A 147 -6.49 -21.15 3.75
CA GLY A 147 -5.05 -20.97 3.85
C GLY A 147 -4.55 -20.41 5.18
N ALA A 148 -5.40 -20.19 6.19
CA ALA A 148 -4.94 -19.82 7.53
C ALA A 148 -5.86 -20.29 8.66
N MET A 149 -5.27 -20.52 9.84
CA MET A 149 -5.97 -20.91 11.05
C MET A 149 -5.23 -20.42 12.29
N ARG A 150 -5.96 -20.33 13.41
CA ARG A 150 -5.43 -19.96 14.72
C ARG A 150 -5.96 -20.89 15.79
N PHE A 151 -5.09 -21.36 16.68
CA PHE A 151 -5.47 -22.29 17.74
C PHE A 151 -4.45 -22.36 18.88
N GLN A 152 -4.79 -23.08 19.97
CA GLN A 152 -3.87 -23.31 21.08
C GLN A 152 -2.86 -24.43 20.78
N GLY A 153 -1.60 -24.26 21.17
CA GLY A 153 -0.50 -25.17 20.87
C GLY A 153 -0.74 -26.63 21.29
N ARG A 154 -1.59 -26.88 22.30
CA ARG A 154 -2.04 -28.24 22.65
C ARG A 154 -2.61 -29.05 21.48
N ILE A 155 -3.20 -28.41 20.48
CA ILE A 155 -3.71 -29.10 19.28
C ILE A 155 -2.54 -29.61 18.43
N ALA A 156 -1.47 -28.82 18.31
CA ALA A 156 -0.28 -29.22 17.56
C ALA A 156 0.50 -30.38 18.22
N ALA A 157 0.29 -30.65 19.52
CA ALA A 157 0.89 -31.82 20.17
C ALA A 157 0.49 -33.13 19.49
N GLY A 158 -0.70 -33.21 18.87
CA GLY A 158 -1.14 -34.36 18.10
C GLY A 158 -0.29 -34.68 16.87
N LEU A 159 0.59 -33.75 16.42
CA LEU A 159 1.57 -34.03 15.36
C LEU A 159 2.56 -35.14 15.76
N ALA A 160 2.75 -35.38 17.07
CA ALA A 160 3.63 -36.46 17.54
C ALA A 160 3.12 -37.86 17.18
N ASP A 161 1.80 -38.01 17.02
CA ASP A 161 1.13 -39.27 16.73
C ASP A 161 0.87 -39.47 15.23
N LEU A 162 1.20 -38.47 14.40
CA LEU A 162 1.01 -38.51 12.95
C LEU A 162 2.33 -38.90 12.24
N PRO A 163 2.23 -39.47 11.02
CA PRO A 163 3.43 -39.77 10.22
C PRO A 163 4.27 -38.51 9.95
N PRO A 164 5.60 -38.55 10.14
CA PRO A 164 6.45 -37.36 10.04
C PRO A 164 6.50 -36.70 8.65
N GLU A 165 6.17 -37.45 7.60
CA GLU A 165 6.21 -37.12 6.17
C GLU A 165 4.94 -36.39 5.71
N TRP A 166 3.93 -36.34 6.58
CA TRP A 166 2.73 -35.57 6.27
C TRP A 166 3.08 -34.09 6.16
N ASN A 167 2.46 -33.42 5.18
CA ASN A 167 2.53 -31.97 5.10
C ASN A 167 2.02 -31.38 6.42
N ALA A 168 2.85 -30.57 7.08
CA ALA A 168 2.57 -30.05 8.41
C ALA A 168 1.29 -29.19 8.45
N GLN A 169 1.03 -28.40 7.41
CA GLN A 169 -0.18 -27.58 7.31
C GLN A 169 -1.43 -28.45 7.24
N SER A 170 -1.47 -29.43 6.34
CA SER A 170 -2.63 -30.32 6.19
C SER A 170 -2.82 -31.23 7.43
N ALA A 171 -1.73 -31.66 8.07
CA ALA A 171 -1.77 -32.38 9.33
C ALA A 171 -2.36 -31.53 10.47
N LEU A 172 -1.91 -30.28 10.61
CA LEU A 172 -2.47 -29.33 11.58
C LEU A 172 -3.93 -28.99 11.28
N LEU A 173 -4.30 -28.86 10.00
CA LEU A 173 -5.69 -28.61 9.58
C LEU A 173 -6.58 -29.78 10.01
N ARG A 174 -6.12 -31.01 9.79
CA ARG A 174 -6.82 -32.21 10.25
C ARG A 174 -7.04 -32.19 11.76
N LEU A 175 -5.98 -31.91 12.54
CA LEU A 175 -6.06 -31.84 14.00
C LEU A 175 -7.01 -30.72 14.48
N ALA A 176 -6.95 -29.55 13.83
CA ALA A 176 -7.82 -28.41 14.09
C ALA A 176 -9.32 -28.75 13.85
N VAL A 177 -9.62 -29.42 12.75
CA VAL A 177 -10.98 -29.88 12.42
C VAL A 177 -11.45 -30.97 13.39
N GLN A 178 -10.59 -31.93 13.73
CA GLN A 178 -10.89 -32.97 14.72
C GLN A 178 -11.15 -32.40 16.12
N ALA A 179 -10.43 -31.36 16.50
CA ALA A 179 -10.65 -30.59 17.72
C ALA A 179 -11.91 -29.69 17.67
N ARG A 180 -12.67 -29.71 16.56
CA ARG A 180 -13.90 -28.95 16.34
C ARG A 180 -13.71 -27.45 16.52
N LEU A 181 -12.60 -26.91 16.02
CA LEU A 181 -12.44 -25.46 15.98
C LEU A 181 -13.54 -24.80 15.15
N PRO A 182 -14.00 -23.60 15.56
CA PRO A 182 -14.97 -22.85 14.76
C PRO A 182 -14.48 -22.61 13.34
N LEU A 183 -15.34 -22.88 12.35
CA LEU A 183 -15.09 -22.51 10.96
C LEU A 183 -15.53 -21.07 10.75
N ARG A 184 -14.62 -20.23 10.24
CA ARG A 184 -14.89 -18.81 9.98
C ARG A 184 -14.76 -18.53 8.49
N GLY A 185 -15.89 -18.20 7.87
CA GLY A 185 -15.94 -17.90 6.44
C GLY A 185 -15.19 -16.62 6.08
N VAL A 186 -14.32 -16.70 5.09
CA VAL A 186 -13.78 -15.56 4.35
C VAL A 186 -14.81 -15.19 3.29
N SER A 187 -15.06 -13.88 3.10
CA SER A 187 -16.03 -13.44 2.10
C SER A 187 -15.53 -13.76 0.69
N ALA A 188 -16.36 -14.39 -0.15
CA ALA A 188 -16.03 -14.68 -1.54
C ALA A 188 -15.75 -13.40 -2.36
N ALA A 189 -16.31 -12.25 -1.96
CA ALA A 189 -16.00 -10.97 -2.59
C ALA A 189 -14.50 -10.60 -2.47
N MET A 190 -13.84 -11.05 -1.39
CA MET A 190 -12.41 -10.80 -1.19
C MET A 190 -11.53 -11.59 -2.17
N LEU A 191 -12.02 -12.71 -2.71
CA LEU A 191 -11.35 -13.45 -3.78
C LEU A 191 -11.39 -12.65 -5.09
N GLY A 192 -12.57 -12.16 -5.47
CA GLY A 192 -12.74 -11.35 -6.69
C GLY A 192 -11.93 -10.06 -6.67
N ASP A 193 -11.91 -9.37 -5.52
CA ASP A 193 -11.15 -8.14 -5.33
C ASP A 193 -9.65 -8.39 -5.16
N GLY A 194 -9.22 -9.65 -4.91
CA GLY A 194 -7.84 -10.07 -4.66
C GLY A 194 -7.26 -9.56 -3.35
N ARG A 195 -8.14 -9.33 -2.37
CA ARG A 195 -7.77 -9.10 -0.97
C ARG A 195 -7.44 -10.40 -0.25
N TRP A 196 -7.78 -11.54 -0.86
CA TRP A 196 -7.44 -12.89 -0.43
C TRP A 196 -7.13 -13.73 -1.68
N THR A 197 -5.93 -14.27 -1.80
CA THR A 197 -5.50 -14.97 -3.03
C THR A 197 -4.50 -16.07 -2.72
N MET A 198 -4.69 -17.21 -3.37
CA MET A 198 -3.76 -18.33 -3.35
C MET A 198 -2.88 -18.26 -4.59
N VAL A 199 -1.56 -18.21 -4.41
CA VAL A 199 -0.58 -18.08 -5.49
C VAL A 199 0.22 -19.38 -5.60
N ARG A 200 0.12 -20.04 -6.76
CA ARG A 200 0.71 -21.37 -6.99
C ARG A 200 1.72 -21.41 -8.12
N SER A 201 1.76 -20.39 -8.95
CA SER A 201 2.65 -20.30 -10.10
C SER A 201 3.16 -18.88 -10.30
N GLU A 202 4.19 -18.74 -11.10
CA GLU A 202 4.75 -17.44 -11.47
C GLU A 202 3.71 -16.56 -12.21
N GLN A 203 2.88 -17.15 -13.08
CA GLN A 203 1.82 -16.41 -13.77
C GLN A 203 0.74 -15.89 -12.79
N GLU A 204 0.39 -16.70 -11.79
CA GLU A 204 -0.50 -16.28 -10.71
C GLU A 204 0.14 -15.18 -9.86
N ALA A 205 1.45 -15.25 -9.58
CA ALA A 205 2.18 -14.22 -8.85
C ALA A 205 2.17 -12.87 -9.58
N HIS A 206 2.40 -12.84 -10.89
CA HIS A 206 2.30 -11.62 -11.71
C HIS A 206 0.88 -11.03 -11.73
N THR A 207 -0.14 -11.89 -11.67
CA THR A 207 -1.54 -11.45 -11.65
C THR A 207 -1.91 -10.89 -10.27
N ALA A 208 -1.50 -11.59 -9.21
CA ALA A 208 -1.65 -11.16 -7.83
C ALA A 208 -0.91 -9.84 -7.57
N GLU A 209 0.31 -9.66 -8.09
CA GLU A 209 1.08 -8.42 -7.95
C GLU A 209 0.36 -7.21 -8.55
N ARG A 210 -0.20 -7.33 -9.77
CA ARG A 210 -0.96 -6.24 -10.41
C ARG A 210 -2.20 -5.86 -9.60
N GLN A 211 -2.90 -6.86 -9.08
CA GLN A 211 -4.07 -6.66 -8.25
C GLN A 211 -3.71 -6.03 -6.91
N TRP A 212 -2.64 -6.51 -6.29
CA TRP A 212 -2.09 -6.02 -5.05
C TRP A 212 -1.65 -4.55 -5.17
N LEU A 213 -0.93 -4.18 -6.23
CA LEU A 213 -0.58 -2.78 -6.52
C LEU A 213 -1.82 -1.89 -6.74
N ARG A 214 -2.84 -2.40 -7.43
CA ARG A 214 -4.09 -1.66 -7.63
C ARG A 214 -4.76 -1.36 -6.29
N LEU A 215 -4.82 -2.33 -5.39
CA LEU A 215 -5.42 -2.16 -4.06
C LEU A 215 -4.64 -1.17 -3.18
N HIS A 216 -3.31 -1.20 -3.20
CA HIS A 216 -2.46 -0.30 -2.40
C HIS A 216 -2.35 1.12 -2.99
N THR A 217 -2.60 1.28 -4.30
CA THR A 217 -2.66 2.60 -4.95
C THR A 217 -4.06 3.20 -4.96
N ALA A 218 -5.12 2.40 -4.78
CA ALA A 218 -6.49 2.87 -4.65
C ALA A 218 -6.69 3.52 -3.26
N SER A 219 -6.23 4.75 -3.11
CA SER A 219 -6.46 5.54 -1.91
C SER A 219 -7.92 6.01 -1.90
N GLY A 220 -8.78 5.39 -1.08
CA GLY A 220 -10.21 5.71 -0.94
C GLY A 220 -10.55 7.09 -0.33
N GLY A 221 -9.73 8.10 -0.59
CA GLY A 221 -9.93 9.49 -0.15
C GLY A 221 -10.23 10.42 -1.31
N SER A 222 -10.78 11.60 -1.01
CA SER A 222 -11.17 12.66 -1.95
C SER A 222 -10.05 13.24 -2.82
N ALA A 223 -8.83 12.67 -2.78
CA ALA A 223 -7.68 12.99 -3.63
C ALA A 223 -7.65 12.21 -4.96
N GLU A 224 -8.54 11.23 -5.14
CA GLU A 224 -8.69 10.43 -6.38
C GLU A 224 -8.97 11.26 -7.66
N GLY A 225 -9.31 12.55 -7.51
CA GLY A 225 -9.75 13.39 -8.62
C GLY A 225 -8.69 14.21 -9.34
N SER A 226 -7.46 14.36 -8.83
CA SER A 226 -6.48 15.28 -9.45
C SER A 226 -5.67 14.61 -10.58
N PRO A 227 -5.42 15.30 -11.70
CA PRO A 227 -4.76 14.71 -12.87
C PRO A 227 -3.33 14.20 -12.58
N GLY A 228 -2.55 14.92 -11.80
CA GLY A 228 -1.19 14.54 -11.40
C GLY A 228 -1.15 13.30 -10.51
N VAL A 229 -2.11 13.15 -9.58
CA VAL A 229 -2.23 11.91 -8.78
C VAL A 229 -2.66 10.73 -9.65
N LEU A 230 -3.60 10.93 -10.58
CA LEU A 230 -4.00 9.91 -11.55
C LEU A 230 -2.83 9.47 -12.43
N LEU A 231 -2.00 10.41 -12.89
CA LEU A 231 -0.79 10.12 -13.65
C LEU A 231 0.24 9.35 -12.80
N ALA A 232 0.47 9.75 -11.55
CA ALA A 232 1.37 9.03 -10.65
C ALA A 232 0.90 7.60 -10.40
N MET A 233 -0.40 7.40 -10.15
CA MET A 233 -0.99 6.06 -9.99
C MET A 233 -0.85 5.22 -11.26
N ALA A 234 -1.12 5.80 -12.43
CA ALA A 234 -0.93 5.11 -13.71
C ALA A 234 0.53 4.71 -13.92
N PHE A 235 1.47 5.59 -13.57
CA PHE A 235 2.90 5.32 -13.64
C PHE A 235 3.30 4.15 -12.72
N VAL A 236 2.92 4.19 -11.45
CA VAL A 236 3.23 3.11 -10.48
C VAL A 236 2.59 1.80 -10.90
N ARG A 237 1.34 1.81 -11.38
CA ARG A 237 0.68 0.58 -11.87
C ARG A 237 1.35 0.00 -13.11
N ARG A 238 1.96 0.84 -13.96
CA ARG A 238 2.63 0.41 -15.20
C ARG A 238 4.07 -0.03 -14.98
N PHE A 239 4.84 0.72 -14.20
CA PHE A 239 6.29 0.54 -14.05
C PHE A 239 6.69 0.04 -12.67
N GLY A 240 5.80 0.10 -11.68
CA GLY A 240 6.05 -0.35 -10.31
C GLY A 240 6.53 -1.79 -10.19
N PRO A 241 5.95 -2.78 -10.89
CA PRO A 241 6.48 -4.15 -10.89
C PRO A 241 7.97 -4.18 -11.24
N ALA A 242 8.36 -3.58 -12.37
CA ALA A 242 9.75 -3.57 -12.81
C ALA A 242 10.68 -2.86 -11.80
N MET A 243 10.23 -1.75 -11.20
CA MET A 243 11.01 -1.01 -10.21
C MET A 243 11.18 -1.78 -8.89
N LEU A 244 10.13 -2.47 -8.45
CA LEU A 244 10.14 -3.29 -7.24
C LEU A 244 11.03 -4.51 -7.40
N HIS A 245 10.93 -5.22 -8.54
CA HIS A 245 11.82 -6.35 -8.87
C HIS A 245 13.27 -5.92 -9.04
N ALA A 246 13.52 -4.69 -9.54
CA ALA A 246 14.86 -4.11 -9.58
C ALA A 246 15.40 -3.68 -8.20
N GLY A 247 14.60 -3.76 -7.12
CA GLY A 247 14.99 -3.32 -5.79
C GLY A 247 15.16 -1.80 -5.66
N THR A 248 14.47 -1.03 -6.51
CA THR A 248 14.58 0.43 -6.52
C THR A 248 13.98 1.00 -5.25
N ARG A 249 14.83 1.60 -4.41
CA ARG A 249 14.39 2.22 -3.15
C ARG A 249 13.55 3.48 -3.44
N PRO A 250 12.35 3.64 -2.83
CA PRO A 250 11.53 4.85 -2.97
C PRO A 250 12.30 6.15 -2.65
N ALA A 251 13.22 6.10 -1.70
CA ALA A 251 14.09 7.22 -1.34
C ALA A 251 14.96 7.74 -2.50
N LEU A 252 15.42 6.86 -3.42
CA LEU A 252 16.20 7.28 -4.60
C LEU A 252 15.33 8.05 -5.60
N ILE A 253 14.06 7.65 -5.75
CA ILE A 253 13.07 8.35 -6.57
C ILE A 253 12.78 9.73 -5.95
N GLY A 254 12.64 9.78 -4.61
CA GLY A 254 12.49 11.04 -3.87
C GLY A 254 13.70 11.98 -4.00
N LEU A 255 14.92 11.44 -4.03
CA LEU A 255 16.14 12.22 -4.31
C LEU A 255 16.09 12.81 -5.72
N ALA A 256 15.71 12.02 -6.72
CA ALA A 256 15.56 12.49 -8.10
C ALA A 256 14.51 13.62 -8.21
N ALA A 257 13.41 13.53 -7.45
CA ALA A 257 12.46 14.63 -7.31
C ALA A 257 13.11 15.90 -6.75
N GLY A 258 13.92 15.78 -5.69
CA GLY A 258 14.69 16.89 -5.14
C GLY A 258 15.61 17.57 -6.16
N ILE A 259 16.36 16.77 -6.93
CA ILE A 259 17.24 17.27 -8.00
C ILE A 259 16.42 18.01 -9.07
N LEU A 260 15.29 17.45 -9.51
CA LEU A 260 14.40 18.11 -10.48
C LEU A 260 13.89 19.46 -9.98
N GLY A 261 13.50 19.54 -8.70
CA GLY A 261 13.06 20.80 -8.08
C GLY A 261 14.17 21.85 -8.05
N LEU A 262 15.40 21.45 -7.70
CA LEU A 262 16.56 22.34 -7.70
C LEU A 262 16.94 22.81 -9.11
N LEU A 263 16.88 21.93 -10.11
CA LEU A 263 17.09 22.29 -11.51
C LEU A 263 16.02 23.27 -12.00
N GLY A 264 14.75 23.06 -11.63
CA GLY A 264 13.67 23.98 -11.94
C GLY A 264 13.88 25.36 -11.35
N LEU A 265 14.27 25.44 -10.08
CA LEU A 265 14.65 26.69 -9.43
C LEU A 265 15.84 27.37 -10.12
N GLY A 266 16.90 26.62 -10.41
CA GLY A 266 18.10 27.14 -11.06
C GLY A 266 17.83 27.71 -12.46
N LEU A 267 17.06 27.00 -13.28
CA LEU A 267 16.69 27.48 -14.63
C LEU A 267 15.76 28.70 -14.57
N GLY A 268 14.83 28.73 -13.62
CA GLY A 268 13.98 29.89 -13.42
C GLY A 268 14.74 31.12 -12.93
N TRP A 269 15.75 30.94 -12.06
CA TRP A 269 16.68 32.00 -11.66
C TRP A 269 17.48 32.57 -12.84
N LEU A 270 17.84 31.73 -13.81
CA LEU A 270 18.52 32.13 -15.04
C LEU A 270 17.59 32.78 -16.08
N GLY A 271 16.34 33.08 -15.71
CA GLY A 271 15.36 33.77 -16.54
C GLY A 271 14.45 32.85 -17.34
N ASN A 272 14.65 31.52 -17.33
CA ASN A 272 13.75 30.58 -17.98
C ASN A 272 12.66 30.08 -17.01
N ALA A 273 11.78 31.00 -16.63
CA ALA A 273 10.71 30.73 -15.66
C ALA A 273 9.75 29.63 -16.11
N ALA A 274 9.43 29.56 -17.41
CA ALA A 274 8.50 28.56 -17.94
C ALA A 274 9.01 27.12 -17.72
N THR A 275 10.27 26.87 -18.09
CA THR A 275 10.91 25.57 -17.82
C THR A 275 11.05 25.33 -16.32
N GLY A 276 11.34 26.37 -15.53
CA GLY A 276 11.38 26.28 -14.08
C GLY A 276 10.08 25.79 -13.46
N PHE A 277 8.93 26.38 -13.83
CA PHE A 277 7.61 25.97 -13.34
C PHE A 277 7.28 24.53 -13.73
N LEU A 278 7.60 24.13 -14.97
CA LEU A 278 7.37 22.77 -15.44
C LEU A 278 8.20 21.74 -14.65
N LEU A 279 9.48 22.03 -14.40
CA LEU A 279 10.35 21.14 -13.64
C LEU A 279 9.96 21.06 -12.16
N ILE A 280 9.54 22.16 -11.53
CA ILE A 280 9.01 22.10 -10.16
C ILE A 280 7.70 21.29 -10.12
N GLY A 281 6.79 21.47 -11.08
CA GLY A 281 5.59 20.63 -11.19
C GLY A 281 5.92 19.14 -11.38
N LEU A 282 6.91 18.83 -12.21
CA LEU A 282 7.38 17.47 -12.45
C LEU A 282 8.06 16.88 -11.21
N SER A 283 8.80 17.69 -10.43
CA SER A 283 9.42 17.25 -9.17
C SER A 283 8.38 16.73 -8.19
N TRP A 284 7.23 17.40 -8.08
CA TRP A 284 6.11 16.95 -7.27
C TRP A 284 5.49 15.65 -7.77
N LEU A 285 5.37 15.47 -9.09
CA LEU A 285 4.86 14.22 -9.68
C LEU A 285 5.79 13.04 -9.35
N VAL A 286 7.10 13.23 -9.49
CA VAL A 286 8.10 12.19 -9.20
C VAL A 286 8.11 11.86 -7.71
N GLU A 287 7.99 12.85 -6.83
CA GLU A 287 7.82 12.62 -5.41
C GLU A 287 6.52 11.86 -5.10
N ARG A 288 5.42 12.18 -5.79
CA ARG A 288 4.16 11.44 -5.63
C ARG A 288 4.34 9.96 -5.99
N VAL A 289 5.05 9.66 -7.09
CA VAL A 289 5.42 8.28 -7.46
C VAL A 289 6.25 7.62 -6.36
N ALA A 290 7.25 8.32 -5.82
CA ALA A 290 8.07 7.83 -4.70
C ALA A 290 7.22 7.51 -3.46
N SER A 291 6.30 8.40 -3.09
CA SER A 291 5.42 8.24 -1.93
C SER A 291 4.47 7.04 -2.07
N LEU A 292 3.92 6.83 -3.27
CA LEU A 292 3.06 5.69 -3.59
C LEU A 292 3.86 4.38 -3.55
N MET A 293 5.07 4.37 -4.11
CA MET A 293 5.94 3.19 -4.03
C MET A 293 6.35 2.88 -2.59
N GLY A 294 6.67 3.91 -1.81
CA GLY A 294 6.98 3.78 -0.38
C GLY A 294 5.79 3.32 0.44
N GLN A 295 4.58 3.74 0.10
CA GLN A 295 3.35 3.24 0.74
C GLN A 295 3.16 1.75 0.44
N VAL A 296 3.27 1.35 -0.82
CA VAL A 296 3.21 -0.04 -1.28
C VAL A 296 4.24 -0.90 -0.54
N GLU A 297 5.50 -0.46 -0.45
CA GLU A 297 6.55 -1.16 0.31
C GLU A 297 6.27 -1.19 1.83
N ARG A 298 5.78 -0.11 2.43
CA ARG A 298 5.47 -0.06 3.88
C ARG A 298 4.29 -0.95 4.23
N ASP A 299 3.23 -0.95 3.43
CA ASP A 299 2.01 -1.72 3.66
C ASP A 299 2.26 -3.23 3.41
N SER A 300 3.11 -3.59 2.43
CA SER A 300 3.58 -4.99 2.26
C SER A 300 4.47 -5.47 3.41
N LEU A 301 5.41 -4.63 3.85
CA LEU A 301 6.41 -5.03 4.83
C LEU A 301 5.98 -4.77 6.27
N LEU A 302 4.82 -4.14 6.46
CA LEU A 302 4.26 -3.65 7.73
C LEU A 302 5.30 -2.85 8.53
N ALA A 303 6.16 -2.14 7.79
CA ALA A 303 7.25 -1.35 8.33
C ALA A 303 6.73 0.02 8.77
N SER A 304 6.76 0.28 10.07
CA SER A 304 6.45 1.59 10.63
C SER A 304 7.67 2.50 10.56
N GLY A 305 7.58 3.69 9.94
CA GLY A 305 8.66 4.67 10.13
C GLY A 305 8.57 5.99 9.35
N LEU A 306 8.60 7.10 10.12
CA LEU A 306 9.21 8.43 9.91
C LEU A 306 9.03 9.25 8.61
N GLU A 307 8.65 8.67 7.47
CA GLU A 307 8.63 9.38 6.16
C GLU A 307 7.64 10.54 6.09
N ARG A 308 6.56 10.50 6.86
CA ARG A 308 5.44 11.45 6.71
C ARG A 308 5.87 12.91 6.96
N ARG A 309 6.87 13.15 7.82
CA ARG A 309 7.40 14.50 8.07
C ARG A 309 8.27 15.01 6.92
N THR A 310 9.11 14.15 6.33
CA THR A 310 9.98 14.51 5.21
C THR A 310 9.17 14.86 3.97
N VAL A 311 8.13 14.09 3.68
CA VAL A 311 7.19 14.33 2.56
C VAL A 311 6.49 15.69 2.72
N ALA A 312 5.99 16.00 3.92
CA ALA A 312 5.35 17.29 4.19
C ALA A 312 6.29 18.49 3.99
N LEU A 313 7.55 18.35 4.41
CA LEU A 313 8.58 19.38 4.19
C LEU A 313 8.88 19.55 2.70
N PHE A 314 8.99 18.46 1.95
CA PHE A 314 9.20 18.52 0.49
C PHE A 314 8.06 19.27 -0.21
N HIS A 315 6.80 18.96 0.11
CA HIS A 315 5.66 19.69 -0.46
C HIS A 315 5.68 21.18 -0.11
N LEU A 316 6.19 21.56 1.07
CA LEU A 316 6.37 22.97 1.42
C LEU A 316 7.48 23.62 0.57
N LEU A 317 8.57 22.91 0.30
CA LEU A 317 9.65 23.40 -0.56
C LEU A 317 9.20 23.56 -2.01
N VAL A 318 8.38 22.66 -2.53
CA VAL A 318 7.74 22.80 -3.86
C VAL A 318 6.88 24.07 -3.91
N ASP A 319 6.06 24.31 -2.88
CA ASP A 319 5.22 25.52 -2.79
C ASP A 319 6.08 26.79 -2.75
N ALA A 320 7.11 26.81 -1.89
CA ALA A 320 8.06 27.90 -1.80
C ALA A 320 8.78 28.15 -3.14
N GLY A 321 9.11 27.09 -3.87
CA GLY A 321 9.77 27.19 -5.15
C GLY A 321 8.87 27.76 -6.25
N LEU A 322 7.60 27.34 -6.30
CA LEU A 322 6.62 27.93 -7.21
C LEU A 322 6.37 29.42 -6.88
N ILE A 323 6.30 29.78 -5.60
CA ILE A 323 6.18 31.17 -5.15
C ILE A 323 7.40 31.98 -5.60
N ALA A 324 8.61 31.48 -5.38
CA ALA A 324 9.86 32.17 -5.74
C ALA A 324 9.97 32.37 -7.26
N LEU A 325 9.68 31.34 -8.06
CA LEU A 325 9.67 31.46 -9.52
C LEU A 325 8.66 32.48 -10.02
N ALA A 326 7.46 32.52 -9.43
CA ALA A 326 6.46 33.51 -9.78
C ALA A 326 6.87 34.93 -9.39
N ALA A 327 7.49 35.11 -8.22
CA ALA A 327 8.02 36.40 -7.82
C ALA A 327 9.18 36.87 -8.71
N TRP A 328 10.06 35.97 -9.15
CA TRP A 328 11.16 36.27 -10.09
C TRP A 328 10.67 36.53 -11.51
N ARG A 329 9.58 35.88 -11.93
CA ARG A 329 8.96 36.09 -13.25
C ARG A 329 8.19 37.41 -13.35
N SER A 330 7.79 38.02 -12.24
CA SER A 330 7.00 39.26 -12.23
C SER A 330 7.62 40.37 -13.09
N GLU A 331 6.79 41.07 -13.86
CA GLU A 331 7.16 42.20 -14.73
C GLU A 331 6.90 43.55 -14.07
N LEU A 332 6.48 43.56 -12.79
CA LEU A 332 6.21 44.77 -12.03
C LEU A 332 7.45 45.70 -12.06
N PRO A 333 7.31 46.95 -12.53
CA PRO A 333 8.44 47.84 -12.71
C PRO A 333 9.01 48.28 -11.35
N TYR A 334 10.32 48.10 -11.15
CA TYR A 334 11.02 48.62 -9.97
C TYR A 334 11.04 50.16 -10.01
N THR A 335 10.02 50.77 -9.41
CA THR A 335 9.91 52.21 -9.21
C THR A 335 9.90 52.52 -7.72
N SER A 336 10.41 53.69 -7.33
CA SER A 336 10.48 54.12 -5.93
C SER A 336 9.12 54.20 -5.22
N ALA A 337 8.01 54.17 -5.97
CA ALA A 337 6.65 54.18 -5.46
C ALA A 337 6.09 52.77 -5.14
N ILE A 338 6.73 51.69 -5.60
CA ILE A 338 6.26 50.32 -5.36
C ILE A 338 6.97 49.74 -4.12
N PRO A 339 6.22 49.24 -3.12
CA PRO A 339 6.81 48.62 -1.94
C PRO A 339 7.68 47.42 -2.29
N PHE A 340 8.83 47.29 -1.62
CA PHE A 340 9.66 46.10 -1.72
C PHE A 340 8.86 44.85 -1.34
N GLY A 341 8.84 43.85 -2.22
CA GLY A 341 8.17 42.57 -1.97
C GLY A 341 6.76 42.43 -2.55
N LEU A 342 6.22 43.45 -3.25
CA LEU A 342 4.89 43.36 -3.86
C LEU A 342 4.76 42.20 -4.86
N ASN A 343 5.83 41.89 -5.59
CA ASN A 343 5.91 40.75 -6.51
C ASN A 343 5.73 39.37 -5.83
N TRP A 344 5.91 39.27 -4.52
CA TRP A 344 5.68 38.04 -3.75
C TRP A 344 4.25 37.89 -3.28
N PHE A 345 3.50 38.99 -3.17
CA PHE A 345 2.18 39.00 -2.55
C PHE A 345 1.17 38.10 -3.28
N ALA A 346 1.01 38.30 -4.59
CA ALA A 346 0.02 37.55 -5.37
C ALA A 346 0.39 36.04 -5.49
N PRO A 347 1.66 35.64 -5.73
CA PRO A 347 2.06 34.24 -5.66
C PRO A 347 1.82 33.56 -4.30
N ILE A 348 2.14 34.24 -3.19
CA ILE A 348 1.90 33.73 -1.83
C ILE A 348 0.41 33.51 -1.62
N LEU A 349 -0.44 34.47 -2.00
CA LEU A 349 -1.89 34.33 -1.89
C LEU A 349 -2.44 33.20 -2.74
N LEU A 350 -1.93 33.02 -3.96
CA LEU A 350 -2.41 31.98 -4.87
C LEU A 350 -2.11 30.59 -4.31
N ILE A 351 -0.84 30.31 -4.00
CA ILE A 351 -0.39 28.97 -3.58
C ILE A 351 -0.77 28.69 -2.12
N GLY A 352 -0.59 29.68 -1.24
CA GLY A 352 -1.04 29.61 0.14
C GLY A 352 -2.55 29.47 0.26
N GLY A 353 -3.30 30.25 -0.54
CA GLY A 353 -4.75 30.15 -0.64
C GLY A 353 -5.20 28.78 -1.13
N ALA A 354 -4.57 28.22 -2.16
CA ALA A 354 -4.91 26.89 -2.68
C ALA A 354 -4.72 25.80 -1.60
N ARG A 355 -3.66 25.89 -0.81
CA ARG A 355 -3.41 25.01 0.34
C ARG A 355 -4.45 25.22 1.46
N LEU A 356 -4.81 26.46 1.76
CA LEU A 356 -5.82 26.80 2.79
C LEU A 356 -7.23 26.34 2.41
N VAL A 357 -7.64 26.52 1.15
CA VAL A 357 -8.95 26.08 0.65
C VAL A 357 -9.13 24.58 0.87
N ARG A 358 -8.10 23.78 0.63
CA ARG A 358 -8.13 22.35 0.90
C ARG A 358 -8.30 22.02 2.39
N LEU A 359 -7.61 22.74 3.27
CA LEU A 359 -7.72 22.58 4.72
C LEU A 359 -9.11 22.99 5.23
N ALA A 360 -9.70 24.05 4.65
CA ALA A 360 -11.01 24.57 5.05
C ALA A 360 -12.18 23.77 4.47
N LEU A 361 -12.03 23.18 3.27
CA LEU A 361 -13.09 22.51 2.52
C LEU A 361 -12.72 21.06 2.13
N PRO A 362 -12.41 20.17 3.09
CA PRO A 362 -11.89 18.84 2.81
C PRO A 362 -12.89 17.92 2.08
N ARG A 363 -14.20 18.19 2.24
CA ARG A 363 -15.28 17.37 1.66
C ARG A 363 -15.59 17.70 0.20
N PHE A 364 -15.04 18.77 -0.35
CA PHE A 364 -15.30 19.14 -1.74
C PHE A 364 -14.35 18.38 -2.68
N PRO A 365 -14.85 17.53 -3.60
CA PRO A 365 -14.00 16.66 -4.42
C PRO A 365 -13.07 17.45 -5.35
N ARG A 366 -13.50 18.63 -5.81
CA ARG A 366 -12.70 19.53 -6.65
C ARG A 366 -11.57 20.24 -5.88
N SER A 367 -11.59 20.25 -4.55
CA SER A 367 -10.49 20.82 -3.75
C SER A 367 -9.18 20.05 -3.97
N ALA A 368 -9.23 18.79 -4.41
CA ALA A 368 -8.03 18.01 -4.72
C ALA A 368 -7.24 18.57 -5.91
N TRP A 369 -7.90 19.25 -6.84
CA TRP A 369 -7.23 19.89 -7.98
C TRP A 369 -6.34 21.06 -7.51
N LEU A 370 -6.69 21.66 -6.37
CA LEU A 370 -5.91 22.74 -5.78
C LEU A 370 -4.64 22.25 -5.06
N GLU A 371 -4.50 20.95 -4.80
CA GLU A 371 -3.25 20.35 -4.29
C GLU A 371 -2.29 19.92 -5.41
N ASP A 372 -2.76 19.91 -6.65
CA ASP A 372 -2.01 19.37 -7.78
C ASP A 372 -0.94 20.35 -8.29
N ARG A 373 0.29 20.18 -7.79
CA ARG A 373 1.41 21.07 -8.17
C ARG A 373 1.91 20.84 -9.59
N LEU A 374 1.63 19.69 -10.19
CA LEU A 374 1.89 19.48 -11.61
C LEU A 374 0.98 20.38 -12.45
N ALA A 375 -0.32 20.41 -12.12
CA ALA A 375 -1.27 21.30 -12.80
C ALA A 375 -0.92 22.78 -12.59
N PHE A 376 -0.58 23.21 -11.37
CA PHE A 376 -0.12 24.58 -11.11
C PHE A 376 1.16 24.92 -11.89
N GLY A 377 2.15 24.03 -11.89
CA GLY A 377 3.39 24.22 -12.64
C GLY A 377 3.12 24.38 -14.14
N LEU A 378 2.25 23.55 -14.72
CA LEU A 378 1.88 23.64 -16.13
C LEU A 378 1.14 24.94 -16.46
N VAL A 379 0.15 25.32 -15.65
CA VAL A 379 -0.63 26.55 -15.86
C VAL A 379 0.25 27.79 -15.73
N LEU A 380 1.12 27.85 -14.72
CA LEU A 380 2.06 28.96 -14.54
C LEU A 380 3.11 29.01 -15.67
N ALA A 381 3.59 27.85 -16.15
CA ALA A 381 4.49 27.79 -17.29
C ALA A 381 3.84 28.38 -18.55
N ILE A 382 2.60 27.96 -18.87
CA ILE A 382 1.85 28.49 -20.02
C ILE A 382 1.61 29.98 -19.85
N ALA A 383 1.11 30.41 -18.69
CA ALA A 383 0.84 31.81 -18.40
C ALA A 383 2.10 32.69 -18.51
N SER A 384 3.26 32.16 -18.14
CA SER A 384 4.53 32.90 -18.22
C SER A 384 4.98 33.20 -19.66
N ILE A 385 4.46 32.47 -20.65
CA ILE A 385 4.79 32.63 -22.07
C ILE A 385 3.69 33.43 -22.79
N THR A 386 2.42 33.14 -22.48
CA THR A 386 1.29 33.56 -23.34
C THR A 386 0.49 34.73 -22.79
N LEU A 387 0.60 35.05 -21.50
CA LEU A 387 -0.25 36.02 -20.81
C LEU A 387 0.58 37.12 -20.13
N PRO A 388 -0.02 38.31 -19.90
CA PRO A 388 0.54 39.28 -18.96
C PRO A 388 0.56 38.66 -17.56
N PHE A 389 1.73 38.21 -17.13
CA PHE A 389 1.88 37.25 -16.03
C PHE A 389 1.31 37.74 -14.70
N ASP A 390 1.60 38.98 -14.32
CA ASP A 390 1.12 39.57 -13.05
C ASP A 390 -0.41 39.71 -13.02
N ALA A 391 -1.01 40.11 -14.15
CA ALA A 391 -2.47 40.18 -14.28
C ALA A 391 -3.10 38.79 -14.22
N ALA A 392 -2.47 37.78 -14.85
CA ALA A 392 -2.96 36.40 -14.82
C ALA A 392 -2.95 35.83 -13.39
N ILE A 393 -1.89 36.05 -12.61
CA ILE A 393 -1.85 35.63 -11.19
C ILE A 393 -2.91 36.40 -10.39
N GLY A 394 -3.03 37.71 -10.58
CA GLY A 394 -4.03 38.53 -9.88
C GLY A 394 -5.46 38.00 -10.11
N VAL A 395 -5.80 37.70 -11.36
CA VAL A 395 -7.09 37.08 -11.72
C VAL A 395 -7.23 35.71 -11.08
N ALA A 396 -6.18 34.87 -11.08
CA ALA A 396 -6.22 33.55 -10.45
C ALA A 396 -6.45 33.63 -8.93
N VAL A 397 -5.88 34.63 -8.24
CA VAL A 397 -6.14 34.88 -6.81
C VAL A 397 -7.59 35.29 -6.60
N LEU A 398 -8.11 36.22 -7.42
CA LEU A 398 -9.51 36.67 -7.31
C LEU A 398 -10.49 35.53 -7.58
N THR A 399 -10.23 34.68 -8.58
CA THR A 399 -11.10 33.52 -8.86
C THR A 399 -11.03 32.48 -7.76
N LEU A 400 -9.85 32.21 -7.20
CA LEU A 400 -9.68 31.30 -6.05
C LEU A 400 -10.48 31.79 -4.83
N LEU A 401 -10.28 33.06 -4.44
CA LEU A 401 -10.97 33.64 -3.29
C LEU A 401 -12.48 33.77 -3.53
N GLY A 402 -12.88 34.24 -4.71
CA GLY A 402 -14.29 34.37 -5.09
C GLY A 402 -15.00 33.02 -5.10
N THR A 403 -14.38 31.98 -5.66
CA THR A 403 -14.93 30.62 -5.66
C THR A 403 -15.02 30.06 -4.24
N CYS A 404 -13.99 30.30 -3.40
CA CYS A 404 -14.02 29.88 -2.00
C CYS A 404 -15.16 30.55 -1.23
N LEU A 405 -15.35 31.86 -1.39
CA LEU A 405 -16.44 32.62 -0.77
C LEU A 405 -17.81 32.11 -1.23
N LEU A 406 -18.00 31.91 -2.54
CA LEU A 406 -19.25 31.35 -3.09
C LEU A 406 -19.52 29.95 -2.55
N LEU A 407 -18.50 29.09 -2.47
CA LEU A 407 -18.64 27.73 -1.92
C LEU A 407 -18.96 27.74 -0.42
N LEU A 408 -18.40 28.68 0.36
CA LEU A 408 -18.74 28.82 1.77
C LEU A 408 -20.14 29.40 1.98
N GLN A 409 -20.58 30.31 1.11
CA GLN A 409 -21.87 30.98 1.22
C GLN A 409 -23.02 30.11 0.72
N PHE A 410 -22.83 29.36 -0.38
CA PHE A 410 -23.86 28.56 -1.04
C PHE A 410 -23.65 27.05 -0.87
N GLY A 411 -22.56 26.61 -0.25
CA GLY A 411 -22.29 25.22 0.10
C GLY A 411 -23.12 24.76 1.30
N THR A 412 -24.45 24.82 1.16
CA THR A 412 -25.36 24.12 2.06
C THR A 412 -25.17 22.61 1.89
N THR A 413 -24.89 21.94 3.00
CA THR A 413 -24.85 20.47 3.19
C THR A 413 -25.92 19.72 2.39
N PRO A 414 -25.61 18.61 1.69
CA PRO A 414 -26.64 17.64 1.35
C PRO A 414 -27.27 17.14 2.66
N ALA A 415 -28.59 17.20 2.72
CA ALA A 415 -29.40 16.78 3.84
C ALA A 415 -29.31 15.25 4.03
N THR A 416 -28.40 14.79 4.88
CA THR A 416 -28.44 13.43 5.45
C THR A 416 -28.00 13.46 6.90
N ASP A 417 -28.80 14.13 7.74
CA ASP A 417 -28.88 13.84 9.17
C ASP A 417 -30.24 14.29 9.75
N ARG A 418 -31.32 14.13 8.95
CA ARG A 418 -32.64 13.99 9.56
C ARG A 418 -32.72 12.55 10.05
N SER A 419 -32.37 12.36 11.32
CA SER A 419 -32.84 11.21 12.08
C SER A 419 -34.36 11.06 11.87
N PRO A 420 -34.87 9.87 11.51
CA PRO A 420 -36.30 9.65 11.57
C PRO A 420 -36.68 9.54 13.05
N ASN A 421 -37.38 10.55 13.57
CA ASN A 421 -38.21 10.52 14.78
C ASN A 421 -37.55 10.11 16.12
N PRO A 422 -37.28 11.06 17.04
CA PRO A 422 -36.97 10.73 18.43
C PRO A 422 -38.22 10.51 19.32
N GLN A 423 -39.43 10.43 18.76
CA GLN A 423 -40.69 10.42 19.55
C GLN A 423 -41.30 9.03 19.84
N LEU A 424 -40.57 7.91 19.69
CA LEU A 424 -41.10 6.56 19.97
C LEU A 424 -40.50 5.84 21.18
N THR A 425 -39.90 6.55 22.14
CA THR A 425 -39.58 5.98 23.45
C THR A 425 -39.92 6.95 24.57
N SER A 426 -41.21 7.11 24.84
CA SER A 426 -41.66 7.32 26.22
C SER A 426 -42.79 6.33 26.50
N ARG A 427 -42.45 5.30 27.28
CA ARG A 427 -43.41 4.56 28.10
C ARG A 427 -43.30 5.16 29.52
N PRO A 428 -44.41 5.33 30.25
CA PRO A 428 -44.45 4.87 31.63
C PRO A 428 -44.52 3.35 31.70
#